data_AF-A0A933BYC8-F1
#
_entry.id   AF-A0A933BYC8-F1
#
_cell.length_a   1.000
_cell.length_b   1.000
_cell.length_c   1.000
_cell.angle_alpha   90.00
_cell.angle_beta   90.00
_cell.angle_gamma   90.00
#
_symmetry.space_group_name_H-M   'P 1'
#
loop_
_entity.id
_entity.type
_entity.pdbx_description
1 polymer ?
#
loop_
_entity_poly.entity_id
_entity_poly.type
_entity_poly.pdbx_seq_one_letter_code
_entity_poly.pdbx_strand_id
1 'polypeptide(L)'
;MTVILFALLFAGVAAAVAWPLLRQQRPAAVPPEAPPDPRRDLVLQKTELYAQIRDLDFDYAAGSIAETDYQATRAKLEAAAAGTLEALEALGAPPPPAAVGPGQAPAPAPRAGGLRLALLLGGVLGLGLALGYFLATSVGPRGPDGSPTGTVGGLGMRGPGRGAAATPLEEARALVERGEVGKALEIYRTILGQDPRNVEAITQLGVILARARSFDEAHLAFDRALGIEPNAPLPLWEKGLAYFQAGRPRDGVRVWEQLIAVAPTDERAALARQMIARVRESMGRPSGSGGSPR
;
A
#
# COMPACT_ATOMS: atom_id res chain seq x y z
N MET A 1 20.82 56.38 39.23
CA MET A 1 21.68 55.17 39.27
C MET A 1 20.90 53.87 39.08
N THR A 2 19.70 53.74 39.65
CA THR A 2 18.84 52.54 39.55
C THR A 2 18.30 52.24 38.13
N VAL A 3 17.96 53.26 37.35
CA VAL A 3 17.42 53.06 35.97
C VAL A 3 18.45 52.46 35.01
N ILE A 4 19.73 52.84 35.17
CA ILE A 4 20.84 52.33 34.33
C ILE A 4 21.13 50.86 34.66
N LEU A 5 21.03 50.49 35.94
CA LEU A 5 21.16 49.10 36.39
C LEU A 5 20.05 48.20 35.82
N PHE A 6 18.80 48.67 35.78
CA PHE A 6 17.70 47.92 35.16
C PHE A 6 17.85 47.81 33.64
N ALA A 7 18.33 48.84 32.95
CA ALA A 7 18.55 48.81 31.51
C ALA A 7 19.64 47.80 31.10
N LEU A 8 20.74 47.72 31.87
CA LEU A 8 21.81 46.76 31.61
C LEU A 8 21.39 45.31 31.88
N LEU A 9 20.58 45.10 32.91
CA LEU A 9 20.05 43.78 33.25
C LEU A 9 19.06 43.28 32.18
N PHE A 10 18.22 44.18 31.65
CA PHE A 10 17.29 43.87 30.56
C PHE A 10 18.03 43.57 29.24
N ALA A 11 19.08 44.31 28.92
CA ALA A 11 19.92 44.06 27.75
C ALA A 11 20.65 42.70 27.83
N GLY A 12 21.13 42.32 29.02
CA GLY A 12 21.74 41.00 29.24
C GLY A 12 20.77 39.83 29.05
N VAL A 13 19.53 39.97 29.52
CA VAL A 13 18.47 38.95 29.34
C VAL A 13 18.04 38.88 27.88
N ALA A 14 17.88 40.01 27.19
CA ALA A 14 17.58 40.04 25.76
C ALA A 14 18.67 39.37 24.92
N ALA A 15 19.95 39.61 25.24
CA ALA A 15 21.07 38.95 24.59
C ALA A 15 21.09 37.44 24.87
N ALA A 16 20.83 37.00 26.10
CA ALA A 16 20.77 35.59 26.46
C ALA A 16 19.62 34.83 25.78
N VAL A 17 18.48 35.49 25.57
CA VAL A 17 17.30 34.93 24.87
C VAL A 17 17.51 34.93 23.35
N ALA A 18 18.19 35.94 22.79
CA ALA A 18 18.47 36.03 21.36
C ALA A 18 19.65 35.14 20.91
N TRP A 19 20.62 34.88 21.78
CA TRP A 19 21.80 34.05 21.50
C TRP A 19 21.51 32.65 20.94
N PRO A 20 20.55 31.86 21.47
CA PRO A 20 20.21 30.55 20.90
C PRO A 20 19.49 30.64 19.54
N LEU A 21 18.79 31.75 19.26
CA LEU A 21 18.09 31.98 17.98
C LEU A 21 19.07 32.32 16.85
N LEU A 22 20.14 33.09 17.13
CA LEU A 22 21.17 33.36 16.13
C LEU A 22 22.06 32.13 15.82
N ARG A 23 22.21 31.19 16.76
CA ARG A 23 22.97 29.95 16.52
C ARG A 23 22.27 28.96 15.59
N GLN A 24 20.95 29.00 15.48
CA GLN A 24 20.17 28.08 14.63
C GLN A 24 20.23 28.43 13.14
N GLN A 25 20.74 29.60 12.75
CA GLN A 25 20.84 30.02 11.34
C GLN A 25 22.19 29.73 10.67
N ARG A 26 23.02 28.84 11.22
CA ARG A 26 24.14 28.31 10.43
C ARG A 26 23.57 27.29 9.45
N PRO A 27 23.58 27.54 8.11
CA PRO A 27 23.11 26.55 7.16
C PRO A 27 23.92 25.27 7.38
N ALA A 28 23.22 24.18 7.67
CA ALA A 28 23.84 22.87 7.78
C ALA A 28 24.57 22.62 6.45
N ALA A 29 25.87 22.37 6.52
CA ALA A 29 26.61 21.88 5.36
C ALA A 29 25.91 20.60 4.91
N VAL A 30 25.34 20.63 3.69
CA VAL A 30 24.76 19.46 3.04
C VAL A 30 25.86 18.39 3.03
N PRO A 31 25.66 17.20 3.65
CA PRO A 31 26.64 16.13 3.56
C PRO A 31 26.89 15.84 2.08
N PRO A 32 28.14 15.54 1.67
CA PRO A 32 28.40 15.14 0.29
C PRO A 32 27.46 13.97 -0.05
N GLU A 33 26.62 14.19 -1.05
CA GLU A 33 25.67 13.21 -1.56
C GLU A 33 26.43 11.92 -1.84
N ALA A 34 25.97 10.79 -1.28
CA ALA A 34 26.61 9.51 -1.55
C ALA A 34 26.66 9.31 -3.09
N PRO A 35 27.78 8.86 -3.65
CA PRO A 35 27.90 8.72 -5.10
C PRO A 35 26.73 7.89 -5.63
N PRO A 36 26.08 8.32 -6.73
CA PRO A 36 24.88 7.68 -7.25
C PRO A 36 25.15 6.20 -7.48
N ASP A 37 24.29 5.33 -6.93
CA ASP A 37 24.43 3.88 -7.09
C ASP A 37 24.24 3.52 -8.57
N PRO A 38 25.28 3.00 -9.25
CA PRO A 38 25.21 2.69 -10.69
C PRO A 38 24.11 1.66 -11.01
N ARG A 39 23.63 0.90 -10.01
CA ARG A 39 22.50 -0.02 -10.18
C ARG A 39 21.20 0.69 -10.54
N ARG A 40 20.98 1.92 -10.04
CA ARG A 40 19.76 2.67 -10.35
C ARG A 40 19.63 2.93 -11.83
N ASP A 41 20.70 3.40 -12.44
CA ASP A 41 20.74 3.72 -13.87
C ASP A 41 20.57 2.45 -14.71
N LEU A 42 21.23 1.37 -14.32
CA LEU A 42 21.10 0.08 -15.00
C LEU A 42 19.71 -0.55 -14.88
N VAL A 43 19.03 -0.42 -13.72
CA VAL A 43 17.64 -0.89 -13.54
C VAL A 43 16.68 -0.09 -14.44
N LEU A 44 16.88 1.22 -14.55
CA LEU A 44 16.10 2.06 -15.45
C LEU A 44 16.36 1.70 -16.91
N GLN A 45 17.62 1.53 -17.30
CA GLN A 45 18.01 1.13 -18.65
C GLN A 45 17.42 -0.24 -19.03
N LYS A 46 17.45 -1.22 -18.13
CA LYS A 46 16.80 -2.52 -18.32
C LYS A 46 15.31 -2.37 -18.58
N THR A 47 14.63 -1.54 -17.78
CA THR A 47 13.19 -1.32 -17.89
C THR A 47 12.83 -0.70 -19.25
N GLU A 48 13.62 0.27 -19.70
CA GLU A 48 13.47 0.93 -20.99
C GLU A 48 13.68 -0.05 -22.16
N LEU A 49 14.72 -0.89 -22.13
CA LEU A 49 14.99 -1.87 -23.18
C LEU A 49 13.85 -2.89 -23.33
N TYR A 50 13.27 -3.33 -22.21
CA TYR A 50 12.13 -4.25 -22.25
C TYR A 50 10.85 -3.59 -22.78
N ALA A 51 10.64 -2.31 -22.48
CA ALA A 51 9.54 -1.56 -23.08
C ALA A 51 9.71 -1.48 -24.61
N GLN A 52 10.93 -1.19 -25.09
CA GLN A 52 11.20 -1.13 -26.53
C GLN A 52 11.00 -2.48 -27.24
N ILE A 53 11.41 -3.59 -26.63
CA ILE A 53 11.15 -4.93 -27.20
C ILE A 53 9.66 -5.19 -27.30
N ARG A 54 8.90 -4.89 -26.24
CA ARG A 54 7.44 -5.08 -26.21
C ARG A 54 6.75 -4.22 -27.27
N ASP A 55 7.16 -2.98 -27.42
CA ASP A 55 6.58 -2.05 -28.39
C ASP A 55 6.93 -2.50 -29.82
N LEU A 56 8.16 -2.99 -30.06
CA LEU A 56 8.58 -3.60 -31.32
C LEU A 56 7.76 -4.85 -31.67
N ASP A 57 7.53 -5.74 -30.69
CA ASP A 57 6.69 -6.94 -30.85
C ASP A 57 5.26 -6.56 -31.23
N PHE A 58 4.73 -5.46 -30.67
CA PHE A 58 3.42 -4.94 -31.02
C PHE A 58 3.37 -4.43 -32.46
N ASP A 59 4.37 -3.66 -32.89
CA ASP A 59 4.45 -3.13 -34.26
C ASP A 59 4.58 -4.25 -35.29
N TYR A 60 5.34 -5.30 -34.99
CA TYR A 60 5.43 -6.49 -35.82
C TYR A 60 4.09 -7.24 -35.91
N ALA A 61 3.43 -7.46 -34.77
CA ALA A 61 2.11 -8.09 -34.74
C ALA A 61 1.03 -7.28 -35.47
N ALA A 62 1.17 -5.96 -35.53
CA ALA A 62 0.32 -5.06 -36.31
C ALA A 62 0.62 -5.08 -37.82
N GLY A 63 1.72 -5.72 -38.25
CA GLY A 63 2.17 -5.75 -39.64
C GLY A 63 2.83 -4.44 -40.09
N SER A 64 3.21 -3.57 -39.16
CA SER A 64 3.81 -2.26 -39.43
C SER A 64 5.28 -2.33 -39.86
N ILE A 65 5.95 -3.45 -39.57
CA ILE A 65 7.38 -3.66 -39.84
C ILE A 65 7.62 -5.00 -40.52
N ALA A 66 8.60 -5.03 -41.42
CA ALA A 66 9.01 -6.24 -42.12
C ALA A 66 9.72 -7.22 -41.18
N GLU A 67 9.55 -8.52 -41.41
CA GLU A 67 10.17 -9.60 -40.63
C GLU A 67 11.69 -9.41 -40.44
N THR A 68 12.40 -9.08 -41.53
CA THR A 68 13.86 -8.92 -41.49
C THR A 68 14.30 -7.77 -40.60
N ASP A 69 13.55 -6.66 -40.63
CA ASP A 69 13.85 -5.47 -39.84
C ASP A 69 13.47 -5.69 -38.37
N TYR A 70 12.37 -6.40 -38.13
CA TYR A 70 11.97 -6.86 -36.81
C TYR A 70 13.06 -7.72 -36.16
N GLN A 71 13.49 -8.79 -36.84
CA GLN A 71 14.51 -9.70 -36.31
C GLN A 71 15.84 -8.98 -36.04
N ALA A 72 16.27 -8.11 -36.96
CA ALA A 72 17.49 -7.32 -36.80
C ALA A 72 17.43 -6.35 -35.61
N THR A 73 16.27 -5.70 -35.41
CA THR A 73 16.09 -4.73 -34.32
C THR A 73 15.94 -5.44 -32.98
N ARG A 74 15.16 -6.53 -32.95
CA ARG A 74 14.95 -7.36 -31.77
C ARG A 74 16.26 -7.95 -31.25
N ALA A 75 17.07 -8.52 -32.14
CA ALA A 75 18.38 -9.08 -31.76
C ALA A 75 19.31 -8.02 -31.13
N LYS A 76 19.28 -6.78 -31.62
CA LYS A 76 20.06 -5.67 -31.02
C LYS A 76 19.57 -5.30 -29.63
N LEU A 77 18.25 -5.19 -29.46
CA LEU A 77 17.64 -4.85 -28.16
C LEU A 77 17.86 -5.97 -27.14
N GLU A 78 17.71 -7.23 -27.54
CA GLU A 78 17.97 -8.39 -26.69
C GLU A 78 19.44 -8.47 -26.27
N ALA A 79 20.38 -8.21 -27.18
CA ALA A 79 21.80 -8.15 -26.86
C ALA A 79 22.12 -6.99 -25.88
N ALA A 80 21.52 -5.82 -26.07
CA ALA A 80 21.67 -4.70 -25.15
C ALA A 80 21.11 -5.03 -23.76
N ALA A 81 19.94 -5.67 -23.69
CA ALA A 81 19.31 -6.06 -22.43
C ALA A 81 20.12 -7.12 -21.69
N ALA A 82 20.67 -8.10 -22.40
CA ALA A 82 21.59 -9.10 -21.84
C ALA A 82 22.82 -8.43 -21.22
N GLY A 83 23.45 -7.47 -21.92
CA GLY A 83 24.59 -6.72 -21.38
C GLY A 83 24.24 -5.91 -20.12
N THR A 84 23.06 -5.28 -20.06
CA THR A 84 22.59 -4.57 -18.85
C THR A 84 22.34 -5.53 -17.69
N LEU A 85 21.82 -6.73 -17.94
CA LEU A 85 21.63 -7.76 -16.91
C LEU A 85 22.96 -8.29 -16.38
N GLU A 86 23.93 -8.57 -17.24
CA GLU A 86 25.28 -8.97 -16.84
C GLU A 86 25.95 -7.88 -15.99
N ALA A 87 25.79 -6.60 -16.36
CA ALA A 87 26.29 -5.47 -15.57
C ALA A 87 25.61 -5.39 -14.18
N LEU A 88 24.31 -5.65 -14.10
CA LEU A 88 23.58 -5.72 -12.82
C LEU A 88 24.03 -6.90 -11.97
N GLU A 89 24.27 -8.06 -12.58
CA GLU A 89 24.75 -9.26 -11.89
C GLU A 89 26.19 -9.10 -11.39
N ALA A 90 27.06 -8.46 -12.17
CA ALA A 90 28.42 -8.11 -11.78
C ALA A 90 28.46 -7.16 -10.57
N LEU A 91 27.44 -6.32 -10.40
CA LEU A 91 27.28 -5.47 -9.20
C LEU A 91 26.79 -6.27 -7.96
N GLY A 92 26.33 -7.50 -8.14
CA GLY A 92 25.91 -8.41 -7.07
C GLY A 92 24.61 -8.02 -6.37
N ALA A 93 24.27 -8.70 -5.26
CA ALA A 93 23.09 -8.38 -4.45
C ALA A 93 23.14 -6.93 -3.93
N PRO A 94 22.00 -6.21 -3.80
CA PRO A 94 21.97 -4.86 -3.24
C PRO A 94 22.73 -4.85 -1.91
N PRO A 95 23.60 -3.85 -1.66
CA PRO A 95 24.19 -3.73 -0.34
C PRO A 95 23.03 -3.67 0.66
N PRO A 96 23.10 -4.40 1.79
CA PRO A 96 22.08 -4.29 2.82
C PRO A 96 21.90 -2.79 3.11
N PRO A 97 20.65 -2.30 3.29
CA PRO A 97 20.42 -0.90 3.60
C PRO A 97 21.38 -0.55 4.73
N ALA A 98 22.29 0.39 4.46
CA ALA A 98 23.47 0.63 5.28
C ALA A 98 23.05 0.50 6.75
N ALA A 99 23.58 -0.52 7.43
CA ALA A 99 23.37 -0.65 8.86
C ALA A 99 23.72 0.72 9.42
N VAL A 100 22.71 1.40 9.97
CA VAL A 100 22.89 2.71 10.57
C VAL A 100 23.96 2.49 11.62
N GLY A 101 25.20 2.89 11.30
CA GLY A 101 26.29 2.84 12.26
C GLY A 101 25.84 3.61 13.50
N PRO A 102 26.28 3.25 14.71
CA PRO A 102 25.84 3.87 15.97
C PRO A 102 26.34 5.33 16.13
N GLY A 103 26.09 6.18 15.13
CA GLY A 103 26.59 7.54 15.00
C GLY A 103 25.88 8.38 13.93
N GLN A 104 24.96 7.84 13.12
CA GLN A 104 24.11 8.62 12.21
C GLN A 104 22.63 8.40 12.49
N ALA A 105 22.21 8.73 13.71
CA ALA A 105 20.83 9.15 13.90
C ALA A 105 20.67 10.53 13.23
N PRO A 106 19.60 10.79 12.45
CA PRO A 106 19.28 12.15 12.07
C PRO A 106 19.16 12.98 13.35
N ALA A 107 19.87 14.11 13.42
CA ALA A 107 19.72 15.03 14.55
C ALA A 107 18.21 15.29 14.73
N PRO A 108 17.66 15.13 15.95
CA PRO A 108 16.24 15.32 16.16
C PRO A 108 15.87 16.73 15.71
N ALA A 109 14.86 16.84 14.84
CA ALA A 109 14.23 18.11 14.49
C ALA A 109 14.02 18.94 15.77
N PRO A 110 14.26 20.26 15.77
CA PRO A 110 14.09 21.07 16.97
C PRO A 110 12.66 20.87 17.48
N ARG A 111 12.55 20.15 18.61
CA ARG A 111 11.28 19.84 19.26
C ARG A 111 10.74 21.13 19.87
N ALA A 112 10.15 21.99 19.06
CA ALA A 112 9.22 23.03 19.48
C ALA A 112 7.88 22.44 19.97
N GLY A 113 7.92 21.27 20.61
CA GLY A 113 6.77 20.53 21.14
C GLY A 113 6.89 20.18 22.63
N GLY A 114 8.08 20.35 23.25
CA GLY A 114 8.29 19.97 24.66
C GLY A 114 7.52 20.84 25.65
N LEU A 115 7.42 22.15 25.41
CA LEU A 115 6.70 23.06 26.31
C LEU A 115 5.18 22.99 26.13
N ARG A 116 4.71 22.64 24.92
CA ARG A 116 3.27 22.48 24.64
C ARG A 116 2.73 21.13 25.13
N LEU A 117 3.55 20.06 25.10
CA LEU A 117 3.15 18.74 25.59
C LEU A 117 3.25 18.62 27.12
N ALA A 118 4.17 19.34 27.78
CA ALA A 118 4.23 19.40 29.24
C ALA A 118 2.97 20.07 29.85
N LEU A 119 2.41 21.08 29.19
CA LEU A 119 1.16 21.72 29.61
C LEU A 119 -0.08 20.83 29.35
N LEU A 120 -0.05 19.99 28.31
CA LEU A 120 -1.14 19.04 28.04
C LEU A 120 -1.09 17.80 28.93
N LEU A 121 0.09 17.27 29.28
CA LEU A 121 0.22 16.11 30.18
C LEU A 121 -0.01 16.46 31.65
N GLY A 122 0.35 17.67 32.09
CA GLY A 122 0.05 18.15 33.45
C GLY A 122 -1.46 18.29 33.72
N GLY A 123 -2.24 18.67 32.69
CA GLY A 123 -3.71 18.79 32.79
C GLY A 123 -4.43 17.45 32.91
N VAL A 124 -3.95 16.40 32.22
CA VAL A 124 -4.57 15.06 32.25
C VAL A 124 -4.29 14.33 33.58
N LEU A 125 -3.11 14.50 34.17
CA LEU A 125 -2.80 13.92 35.48
C LEU A 125 -3.57 14.59 36.64
N GLY A 126 -3.78 15.92 36.57
CA GLY A 126 -4.57 16.66 37.55
C GLY A 126 -6.06 16.30 37.53
N LEU A 127 -6.62 16.08 36.33
CA LEU A 127 -8.03 15.67 36.17
C LEU A 127 -8.29 14.24 36.68
N GLY A 128 -7.32 13.33 36.52
CA GLY A 128 -7.41 11.95 37.02
C GLY A 128 -7.39 11.84 38.55
N LEU A 129 -6.55 12.63 39.23
CA LEU A 129 -6.50 12.68 40.70
C LEU A 129 -7.76 13.33 41.30
N ALA A 130 -8.31 14.36 40.67
CA ALA A 130 -9.56 14.98 41.10
C ALA A 130 -10.78 14.05 40.93
N LEU A 131 -10.84 13.29 39.82
CA LEU A 131 -11.91 12.32 39.58
C LEU A 131 -11.81 11.11 40.53
N GLY A 132 -10.59 10.65 40.84
CA GLY A 132 -10.35 9.57 41.80
C GLY A 132 -10.73 9.96 43.24
N TYR A 133 -10.44 11.20 43.67
CA TYR A 133 -10.87 11.70 44.97
C TYR A 133 -12.39 11.85 45.07
N PHE A 134 -13.05 12.32 44.00
CA PHE A 134 -14.50 12.48 43.94
C PHE A 134 -15.27 11.15 44.02
N LEU A 135 -14.79 10.09 43.35
CA LEU A 135 -15.36 8.74 43.45
C LEU A 135 -15.11 8.07 44.81
N ALA A 136 -13.99 8.36 45.48
CA ALA A 136 -13.71 7.85 46.82
C ALA A 136 -14.65 8.45 47.88
N THR A 137 -15.16 9.67 47.66
CA THR A 137 -16.14 10.31 48.55
C THR A 137 -17.60 9.98 48.24
N SER A 138 -17.90 9.31 47.13
CA SER A 138 -19.28 9.04 46.69
C SER A 138 -19.79 7.61 46.97
N VAL A 139 -19.05 6.77 47.69
CA VAL A 139 -19.50 5.43 48.10
C VAL A 139 -20.05 5.48 49.52
N GLY A 140 -21.36 5.29 49.65
CA GLY A 140 -22.08 5.25 50.93
C GLY A 140 -21.65 4.08 51.85
N PRO A 141 -22.04 4.12 53.13
CA PRO A 141 -21.57 3.18 54.14
C PRO A 141 -21.95 1.73 53.84
N ARG A 142 -21.03 0.82 54.17
CA ARG A 142 -21.18 -0.64 54.11
C ARG A 142 -22.11 -1.12 55.23
N GLY A 143 -22.88 -2.18 54.97
CA GLY A 143 -23.62 -2.90 56.01
C GLY A 143 -22.68 -3.56 57.05
N PRO A 144 -23.21 -3.96 58.22
CA PRO A 144 -22.43 -4.44 59.37
C PRO A 144 -21.63 -5.74 59.14
N ASP A 145 -21.79 -6.39 57.99
CA ASP A 145 -21.18 -7.65 57.56
C ASP A 145 -20.28 -7.53 56.32
N GLY A 146 -20.04 -6.32 55.80
CA GLY A 146 -18.94 -6.02 54.88
C GLY A 146 -19.03 -6.59 53.46
N SER A 147 -20.17 -7.17 53.05
CA SER A 147 -20.34 -7.79 51.72
C SER A 147 -20.84 -6.78 50.67
N PRO A 148 -20.21 -6.67 49.48
CA PRO A 148 -20.74 -5.87 48.37
C PRO A 148 -21.88 -6.61 47.66
N THR A 149 -23.07 -6.00 47.62
CA THR A 149 -24.30 -6.57 47.02
C THR A 149 -24.35 -6.44 45.49
N GLY A 150 -23.23 -6.71 44.80
CA GLY A 150 -23.14 -6.65 43.34
C GLY A 150 -22.69 -7.98 42.74
N THR A 151 -23.61 -8.71 42.12
CA THR A 151 -23.37 -9.95 41.40
C THR A 151 -22.62 -9.68 40.08
N VAL A 152 -21.35 -10.11 39.98
CA VAL A 152 -20.62 -10.17 38.71
C VAL A 152 -20.69 -11.62 38.20
N GLY A 153 -21.42 -11.82 37.09
CA GLY A 153 -21.54 -13.10 36.40
C GLY A 153 -20.18 -13.62 35.91
N GLY A 154 -19.96 -14.92 36.09
CA GLY A 154 -18.66 -15.57 36.02
C GLY A 154 -18.06 -15.73 34.63
N LEU A 155 -16.72 -15.68 34.59
CA LEU A 155 -15.89 -16.15 33.49
C LEU A 155 -15.60 -17.65 33.69
N GLY A 156 -16.36 -18.48 32.99
CA GLY A 156 -16.07 -19.90 32.85
C GLY A 156 -15.00 -20.13 31.77
N MET A 157 -13.85 -20.66 32.18
CA MET A 157 -12.90 -21.32 31.30
C MET A 157 -13.55 -22.55 30.65
N ARG A 158 -13.75 -22.54 29.33
CA ARG A 158 -14.12 -23.71 28.53
C ARG A 158 -13.63 -23.56 27.09
N GLY A 159 -12.63 -24.35 26.69
CA GLY A 159 -12.54 -24.81 25.30
C GLY A 159 -13.45 -26.04 25.11
N PRO A 160 -13.72 -26.53 23.89
CA PRO A 160 -13.44 -25.98 22.57
C PRO A 160 -14.75 -25.64 21.81
N GLY A 161 -14.76 -24.52 21.07
CA GLY A 161 -15.91 -24.12 20.26
C GLY A 161 -15.43 -23.43 19.00
N ARG A 162 -15.49 -24.14 17.87
CA ARG A 162 -15.56 -23.54 16.54
C ARG A 162 -16.82 -22.67 16.47
N GLY A 163 -16.76 -21.46 17.02
CA GLY A 163 -17.41 -20.33 16.36
C GLY A 163 -16.55 -20.03 15.14
N ALA A 164 -17.16 -19.75 13.99
CA ALA A 164 -16.43 -19.41 12.77
C ALA A 164 -15.58 -18.14 13.03
N ALA A 165 -14.38 -18.32 13.57
CA ALA A 165 -13.37 -17.28 13.56
C ALA A 165 -13.12 -17.00 12.08
N ALA A 166 -13.34 -15.75 11.67
CA ALA A 166 -13.08 -15.33 10.30
C ALA A 166 -11.69 -15.83 9.94
N THR A 167 -11.58 -16.53 8.81
CA THR A 167 -10.28 -17.00 8.35
C THR A 167 -9.35 -15.80 8.19
N PRO A 168 -8.02 -15.96 8.31
CA PRO A 168 -7.09 -14.85 8.07
C PRO A 168 -7.34 -14.16 6.72
N LEU A 169 -7.80 -14.93 5.74
CA LEU A 169 -8.16 -14.42 4.42
C LEU A 169 -9.41 -13.54 4.43
N GLU A 170 -10.45 -13.94 5.15
CA GLU A 170 -11.66 -13.12 5.34
C GLU A 170 -11.38 -11.85 6.13
N GLU A 171 -10.51 -11.93 7.16
CA GLU A 171 -10.04 -10.76 7.91
C GLU A 171 -9.29 -9.78 7.00
N ALA A 172 -8.33 -10.28 6.23
CA ALA A 172 -7.57 -9.47 5.27
C ALA A 172 -8.49 -8.79 4.25
N ARG A 173 -9.47 -9.53 3.70
CA ARG A 173 -10.47 -8.96 2.77
C ARG A 173 -11.29 -7.86 3.45
N ALA A 174 -11.74 -8.08 4.67
CA ALA A 174 -12.50 -7.08 5.42
C ALA A 174 -11.67 -5.82 5.71
N LEU A 175 -10.35 -5.96 5.96
CA LEU A 175 -9.44 -4.83 6.10
C LEU A 175 -9.28 -4.03 4.80
N VAL A 176 -9.20 -4.72 3.65
CA VAL A 176 -9.17 -4.06 2.33
C VAL A 176 -10.44 -3.23 2.09
N GLU A 177 -11.61 -3.78 2.43
CA GLU A 177 -12.89 -3.05 2.31
C GLU A 177 -12.98 -1.83 3.25
N ARG A 178 -12.31 -1.88 4.41
CA ARG A 178 -12.20 -0.75 5.34
C ARG A 178 -11.13 0.28 4.93
N GLY A 179 -10.39 0.04 3.85
CA GLY A 179 -9.27 0.88 3.42
C GLY A 179 -8.01 0.71 4.27
N GLU A 180 -7.98 -0.24 5.21
CA GLU A 180 -6.80 -0.57 6.02
C GLU A 180 -5.82 -1.47 5.25
N VAL A 181 -5.46 -1.05 4.03
CA VAL A 181 -4.69 -1.85 3.05
C VAL A 181 -3.36 -2.32 3.63
N GLY A 182 -2.68 -1.49 4.42
CA GLY A 182 -1.41 -1.86 5.05
C GLY A 182 -1.52 -3.09 5.95
N LYS A 183 -2.57 -3.17 6.78
CA LYS A 183 -2.81 -4.34 7.65
C LYS A 183 -3.20 -5.57 6.84
N ALA A 184 -4.02 -5.39 5.80
CA ALA A 184 -4.39 -6.49 4.91
C ALA A 184 -3.16 -7.11 4.23
N LEU A 185 -2.22 -6.29 3.77
CA LEU A 185 -0.98 -6.75 3.14
C LEU A 185 -0.12 -7.58 4.09
N GLU A 186 -0.04 -7.23 5.38
CA GLU A 186 0.68 -8.04 6.37
C GLU A 186 0.05 -9.43 6.55
N ILE A 187 -1.28 -9.50 6.56
CA ILE A 187 -1.98 -10.79 6.63
C ILE A 187 -1.75 -11.59 5.35
N TYR A 188 -1.89 -10.98 4.17
CA TYR A 188 -1.62 -11.68 2.89
C TYR A 188 -0.17 -12.15 2.79
N ARG A 189 0.81 -11.39 3.27
CA ARG A 189 2.22 -11.81 3.35
C ARG A 189 2.38 -13.02 4.26
N THR A 190 1.69 -13.04 5.39
CA THR A 190 1.72 -14.18 6.31
C THR A 190 1.12 -15.43 5.66
N ILE A 191 -0.03 -15.29 5.00
CA ILE A 191 -0.68 -16.39 4.26
C ILE A 191 0.25 -16.93 3.18
N LEU A 192 0.86 -16.05 2.38
CA LEU A 192 1.75 -16.45 1.29
C LEU A 192 3.11 -16.96 1.78
N GLY A 193 3.55 -16.57 2.97
CA GLY A 193 4.72 -17.15 3.63
C GLY A 193 4.50 -18.59 4.06
N GLN A 194 3.25 -18.95 4.40
CA GLN A 194 2.86 -20.32 4.75
C GLN A 194 2.50 -21.16 3.52
N ASP A 195 1.75 -20.57 2.59
CA ASP A 195 1.34 -21.17 1.32
C ASP A 195 1.60 -20.20 0.15
N PRO A 196 2.78 -20.29 -0.48
CA PRO A 196 3.14 -19.45 -1.63
C PRO A 196 2.28 -19.66 -2.89
N ARG A 197 1.44 -20.71 -2.88
CA ARG A 197 0.55 -21.10 -3.99
C ARG A 197 -0.91 -20.80 -3.69
N ASN A 198 -1.20 -20.07 -2.62
CA ASN A 198 -2.57 -19.72 -2.27
C ASN A 198 -3.20 -18.80 -3.33
N VAL A 199 -4.03 -19.38 -4.21
CA VAL A 199 -4.65 -18.69 -5.35
C VAL A 199 -5.48 -17.50 -4.91
N GLU A 200 -6.24 -17.65 -3.82
CA GLU A 200 -7.11 -16.59 -3.33
C GLU A 200 -6.30 -15.41 -2.77
N ALA A 201 -5.26 -15.64 -1.98
CA ALA A 201 -4.39 -14.57 -1.47
C ALA A 201 -3.63 -13.83 -2.59
N ILE A 202 -3.10 -14.56 -3.59
CA ILE A 202 -2.47 -13.94 -4.76
C ILE A 202 -3.49 -13.09 -5.53
N THR A 203 -4.71 -13.60 -5.71
CA THR A 203 -5.78 -12.87 -6.39
C THR A 203 -6.14 -11.59 -5.64
N GLN A 204 -6.25 -11.64 -4.31
CA GLN A 204 -6.56 -10.45 -3.50
C GLN A 204 -5.44 -9.40 -3.54
N LEU A 205 -4.18 -9.81 -3.61
CA LEU A 205 -3.08 -8.87 -3.89
C LEU A 205 -3.25 -8.19 -5.26
N GLY A 206 -3.64 -8.95 -6.29
CA GLY A 206 -4.00 -8.41 -7.60
C GLY A 206 -5.15 -7.40 -7.53
N VAL A 207 -6.18 -7.67 -6.73
CA VAL A 207 -7.28 -6.72 -6.50
C VAL A 207 -6.80 -5.43 -5.85
N ILE A 208 -5.92 -5.51 -4.85
CA ILE A 208 -5.32 -4.32 -4.21
C ILE A 208 -4.55 -3.48 -5.26
N LEU A 209 -3.76 -4.14 -6.11
CA LEU A 209 -3.00 -3.47 -7.19
C LEU A 209 -3.93 -2.82 -8.22
N ALA A 210 -5.02 -3.50 -8.61
CA ALA A 210 -6.01 -2.95 -9.53
C ALA A 210 -6.71 -1.71 -8.93
N ARG A 211 -7.05 -1.73 -7.63
CA ARG A 211 -7.58 -0.55 -6.91
C ARG A 211 -6.58 0.59 -6.87
N ALA A 212 -5.29 0.29 -6.80
CA ALA A 212 -4.21 1.26 -6.91
C ALA A 212 -3.94 1.74 -8.36
N ARG A 213 -4.72 1.29 -9.34
CA ARG A 213 -4.57 1.58 -10.78
C ARG A 213 -3.30 1.00 -11.42
N SER A 214 -2.56 0.14 -10.71
CA SER A 214 -1.42 -0.63 -11.24
C SER A 214 -1.93 -1.86 -12.00
N PHE A 215 -2.56 -1.64 -13.16
CA PHE A 215 -3.23 -2.71 -13.89
C PHE A 215 -2.28 -3.79 -14.42
N ASP A 216 -1.09 -3.42 -14.87
CA ASP A 216 -0.11 -4.39 -15.39
C ASP A 216 0.34 -5.36 -14.28
N GLU A 217 0.66 -4.83 -13.10
CA GLU A 217 1.02 -5.65 -11.93
C GLU A 217 -0.16 -6.50 -11.44
N ALA A 218 -1.38 -5.94 -11.46
CA ALA A 218 -2.59 -6.68 -11.12
C ALA A 218 -2.80 -7.86 -12.07
N HIS A 219 -2.65 -7.65 -13.38
CA HIS A 219 -2.75 -8.70 -14.38
C HIS A 219 -1.68 -9.79 -14.18
N LEU A 220 -0.43 -9.42 -13.86
CA LEU A 220 0.62 -10.39 -13.52
C LEU A 220 0.25 -11.22 -12.28
N ALA A 221 -0.33 -10.60 -11.25
CA ALA A 221 -0.79 -11.32 -10.07
C ALA A 221 -1.93 -12.30 -10.42
N PHE A 222 -2.91 -11.88 -11.21
CA PHE A 222 -3.98 -12.77 -11.68
C PHE A 222 -3.44 -13.90 -12.56
N ASP A 223 -2.48 -13.61 -13.44
CA ASP A 223 -1.85 -14.63 -14.29
C ASP A 223 -1.05 -15.64 -13.48
N ARG A 224 -0.39 -15.21 -12.41
CA ARG A 224 0.23 -16.13 -11.46
C ARG A 224 -0.80 -17.01 -10.78
N ALA A 225 -1.93 -16.46 -10.33
CA ALA A 225 -3.01 -17.22 -9.72
C ALA A 225 -3.59 -18.26 -10.69
N LEU A 226 -3.81 -17.86 -11.95
CA LEU A 226 -4.30 -18.74 -13.02
C LEU A 226 -3.25 -19.76 -13.49
N GLY A 227 -1.96 -19.44 -13.37
CA GLY A 227 -0.89 -20.41 -13.60
C GLY A 227 -0.86 -21.53 -12.56
N ILE A 228 -1.39 -21.29 -11.35
CA ILE A 228 -1.54 -22.30 -10.30
C ILE A 228 -2.86 -23.06 -10.48
N GLU A 229 -3.97 -22.33 -10.65
CA GLU A 229 -5.30 -22.90 -10.90
C GLU A 229 -5.95 -22.24 -12.15
N PRO A 230 -5.80 -22.86 -13.33
CA PRO A 230 -6.30 -22.28 -14.60
C PRO A 230 -7.80 -22.05 -14.67
N ASN A 231 -8.56 -22.79 -13.86
CA ASN A 231 -10.02 -22.78 -13.86
C ASN A 231 -10.61 -22.04 -12.66
N ALA A 232 -9.78 -21.34 -11.86
CA ALA A 232 -10.24 -20.62 -10.68
C ALA A 232 -11.16 -19.44 -11.09
N PRO A 233 -12.45 -19.43 -10.68
CA PRO A 233 -13.39 -18.41 -11.13
C PRO A 233 -13.05 -16.99 -10.65
N LEU A 234 -12.51 -16.86 -9.43
CA LEU A 234 -12.22 -15.57 -8.80
C LEU A 234 -11.16 -14.77 -9.59
N PRO A 235 -9.95 -15.28 -9.87
CA PRO A 235 -8.96 -14.51 -10.64
C PRO A 235 -9.40 -14.20 -12.07
N LEU A 236 -10.18 -15.07 -12.75
CA LEU A 236 -10.74 -14.74 -14.06
C LEU A 236 -11.74 -13.58 -13.98
N TRP A 237 -12.60 -13.59 -12.96
CA TRP A 237 -13.54 -12.50 -12.71
C TRP A 237 -12.82 -11.17 -12.48
N GLU A 238 -11.87 -11.15 -11.54
CA GLU A 238 -11.11 -9.94 -11.17
C GLU A 238 -10.22 -9.44 -12.30
N LYS A 239 -9.59 -10.33 -13.08
CA LYS A 239 -8.81 -9.97 -14.26
C LYS A 239 -9.68 -9.30 -15.32
N GLY A 240 -10.88 -9.82 -15.57
CA GLY A 240 -11.83 -9.18 -16.49
C GLY A 240 -12.22 -7.79 -16.00
N LEU A 241 -12.55 -7.63 -14.72
CA LEU A 241 -12.89 -6.34 -14.11
C LEU A 241 -11.73 -5.33 -14.20
N ALA A 242 -10.49 -5.77 -13.98
CA ALA A 242 -9.30 -4.94 -14.11
C ALA A 242 -9.13 -4.40 -15.55
N TYR A 243 -9.39 -5.21 -16.59
CA TYR A 243 -9.38 -4.72 -17.97
C TYR A 243 -10.43 -3.65 -18.24
N PHE A 244 -11.62 -3.77 -17.64
CA PHE A 244 -12.64 -2.73 -17.72
C PHE A 244 -12.18 -1.42 -17.07
N GLN A 245 -11.59 -1.50 -15.89
CA GLN A 245 -11.05 -0.33 -15.19
C GLN A 245 -9.87 0.32 -15.94
N ALA A 246 -9.10 -0.49 -16.69
CA ALA A 246 -8.02 -0.04 -17.57
C ALA A 246 -8.51 0.53 -18.91
N GLY A 247 -9.82 0.57 -19.18
CA GLY A 247 -10.37 1.07 -20.44
C GLY A 247 -10.22 0.11 -21.63
N ARG A 248 -9.99 -1.19 -21.36
CA ARG A 248 -9.82 -2.25 -22.35
C ARG A 248 -10.98 -3.26 -22.30
N PRO A 249 -12.23 -2.85 -22.58
CA PRO A 249 -13.41 -3.69 -22.39
C PRO A 249 -13.42 -4.94 -23.27
N ARG A 250 -12.81 -4.89 -24.46
CA ARG A 250 -12.73 -6.05 -25.37
C ARG A 250 -11.90 -7.19 -24.78
N ASP A 251 -10.79 -6.87 -24.11
CA ASP A 251 -9.94 -7.87 -23.46
C ASP A 251 -10.62 -8.45 -22.22
N GLY A 252 -11.31 -7.59 -21.45
CA GLY A 252 -12.13 -8.04 -20.32
C GLY A 252 -13.24 -9.02 -20.73
N VAL A 253 -13.91 -8.76 -21.86
CA VAL A 253 -14.91 -9.69 -22.42
C VAL A 253 -14.31 -11.06 -22.71
N ARG A 254 -13.12 -11.14 -23.33
CA ARG A 254 -12.46 -12.43 -23.63
C ARG A 254 -12.16 -13.23 -22.37
N VAL A 255 -11.68 -12.58 -21.31
CA VAL A 255 -11.41 -13.24 -20.02
C VAL A 255 -12.70 -13.73 -19.36
N TRP A 256 -13.78 -12.95 -19.43
CA TRP A 256 -15.07 -13.38 -18.90
C TRP A 256 -15.75 -14.46 -19.75
N GLU A 257 -15.50 -14.53 -21.05
CA GLU A 257 -15.89 -15.66 -21.89
C GLU A 257 -15.17 -16.95 -21.45
N GLN A 258 -13.87 -16.86 -21.11
CA GLN A 258 -13.14 -17.97 -20.51
C GLN A 258 -13.75 -18.38 -19.16
N LEU A 259 -14.09 -17.43 -18.28
CA LEU A 259 -14.79 -17.72 -17.01
C LEU A 259 -16.08 -18.50 -17.23
N ILE A 260 -16.90 -18.08 -18.19
CA ILE A 260 -18.16 -18.76 -18.53
C ILE A 260 -17.90 -20.17 -19.06
N ALA A 261 -16.82 -20.38 -19.82
CA ALA A 261 -16.46 -21.68 -20.37
C ALA A 261 -15.98 -22.66 -19.28
N VAL A 262 -15.14 -22.21 -18.34
CA VAL A 262 -14.54 -23.07 -17.31
C VAL A 262 -15.45 -23.30 -16.10
N ALA A 263 -16.31 -22.33 -15.77
CA ALA A 263 -17.17 -22.37 -14.58
C ALA A 263 -18.59 -21.87 -14.89
N PRO A 264 -19.35 -22.55 -15.77
CA PRO A 264 -20.64 -22.04 -16.26
C PRO A 264 -21.72 -21.87 -15.18
N THR A 265 -21.61 -22.60 -14.07
CA THR A 265 -22.54 -22.58 -12.93
C THR A 265 -22.12 -21.65 -11.80
N ASP A 266 -20.94 -21.02 -11.87
CA ASP A 266 -20.48 -20.06 -10.86
C ASP A 266 -21.29 -18.75 -10.95
N GLU A 267 -21.58 -18.13 -9.81
CA GLU A 267 -22.34 -16.87 -9.74
C GLU A 267 -21.66 -15.75 -10.54
N ARG A 268 -20.32 -15.71 -10.53
CA ARG A 268 -19.53 -14.74 -11.30
C ARG A 268 -19.66 -14.96 -12.79
N ALA A 269 -19.88 -16.20 -13.25
CA ALA A 269 -20.16 -16.47 -14.65
C ALA A 269 -21.53 -15.93 -15.08
N ALA A 270 -22.54 -15.96 -14.20
CA ALA A 270 -23.82 -15.31 -14.47
C ALA A 270 -23.68 -13.78 -14.56
N LEU A 271 -22.92 -13.17 -13.64
CA LEU A 271 -22.60 -11.73 -13.69
C LEU A 271 -21.81 -11.36 -14.94
N ALA A 272 -20.82 -12.18 -15.31
CA ALA A 272 -20.02 -12.01 -16.52
C ALA A 272 -20.89 -11.96 -17.78
N ARG A 273 -21.90 -12.84 -17.92
CA ARG A 273 -22.84 -12.82 -19.05
C ARG A 273 -23.58 -11.48 -19.15
N GLN A 274 -24.07 -10.96 -18.01
CA GLN A 274 -24.77 -9.67 -17.98
C GLN A 274 -23.84 -8.52 -18.38
N MET A 275 -22.61 -8.52 -17.87
CA MET A 275 -21.64 -7.47 -18.18
C MET A 275 -21.20 -7.51 -19.64
N ILE A 276 -20.93 -8.70 -20.20
CA ILE A 276 -20.62 -8.87 -21.63
C ILE A 276 -21.76 -8.36 -22.50
N ALA A 277 -23.02 -8.68 -22.16
CA ALA A 277 -24.18 -8.21 -22.93
C ALA A 277 -24.26 -6.68 -22.96
N ARG A 278 -24.10 -6.02 -21.80
CA ARG A 278 -24.08 -4.54 -21.72
C ARG A 278 -22.98 -3.92 -22.58
N VAL A 279 -21.80 -4.53 -22.57
CA VAL A 279 -20.63 -4.03 -23.28
C VAL A 279 -20.78 -4.20 -24.80
N ARG A 280 -21.34 -5.34 -25.23
CA ARG A 280 -21.69 -5.56 -26.64
C ARG A 280 -22.78 -4.60 -27.11
N GLU A 281 -23.78 -4.33 -26.28
CA GLU A 281 -24.83 -3.36 -26.59
C GLU A 281 -24.27 -1.94 -26.73
N SER A 282 -23.37 -1.51 -25.83
CA SER A 282 -22.72 -0.20 -25.94
C SER A 282 -21.80 -0.08 -27.15
N MET A 283 -21.17 -1.19 -27.58
CA MET A 283 -20.34 -1.20 -28.79
C MET A 283 -21.16 -1.30 -30.09
N GLY A 284 -22.38 -1.86 -30.03
CA GLY A 284 -23.27 -2.04 -31.18
C GLY A 284 -24.19 -0.84 -31.45
N ARG A 285 -24.36 0.09 -30.51
CA ARG A 285 -25.08 1.34 -30.74
C ARG A 285 -24.17 2.36 -31.44
N PRO A 286 -24.43 2.74 -32.71
CA PRO A 286 -23.71 3.85 -33.32
C PRO A 286 -24.00 5.13 -32.52
N SER A 287 -22.97 5.94 -32.24
CA SER A 287 -23.01 7.16 -31.44
C SER A 287 -23.84 8.32 -32.04
N GLY A 288 -24.90 8.05 -32.78
CA GLY A 288 -25.67 9.03 -33.54
C GLY A 288 -27.17 8.79 -33.51
N SER A 289 -27.82 9.14 -32.40
CA SER A 289 -29.22 9.57 -32.43
C SER A 289 -29.40 10.85 -31.63
N GLY A 290 -28.51 11.82 -31.89
CA GLY A 290 -28.75 13.24 -31.60
C GLY A 290 -29.69 13.83 -32.65
N GLY A 291 -30.93 13.35 -32.70
CA GLY A 291 -32.01 13.97 -33.48
C GLY A 291 -32.84 14.82 -32.53
N SER A 292 -32.52 16.11 -32.43
CA SER A 292 -33.38 17.08 -31.75
C SER A 292 -34.76 17.11 -32.41
N PRO A 293 -35.87 17.04 -31.65
CA PRO A 293 -37.18 17.33 -32.22
C PRO A 293 -37.23 18.82 -32.58
N ARG A 294 -37.49 19.11 -33.86
CA ARG A 294 -37.95 20.43 -34.31
C ARG A 294 -39.46 20.52 -34.18
#